data_AF-A0AAV3XMZ3-F1
#
_entry.id   AF-A0AAV3XMZ3-F1
#
_cell.length_a   1.000
_cell.length_b   1.000
_cell.length_c   1.000
_cell.angle_alpha   90.00
_cell.angle_beta   90.00
_cell.angle_gamma   90.00
#
_symmetry.space_group_name_H-M   'P 1'
#
loop_
_entity.id
_entity.type
_entity.pdbx_description
1 polymer ?
#
loop_
_entity_poly.entity_id
_entity_poly.type
_entity_poly.pdbx_seq_one_letter_code
_entity_poly.pdbx_strand_id
1 'polypeptide(L)' 'MTLDRARANPLPSSKLPPLESGDRLRRREFERRYETMAYVKKAELIEGVVYVGSPVRHRGQGNPHG' A
#
# COMPACT_ATOMS: atom_id res chain seq x y z
N MET A 1 9.92 -13.50 -26.41
CA MET A 1 8.69 -13.73 -25.63
C MET A 1 8.66 -12.76 -24.45
N THR A 2 8.30 -11.49 -24.68
CA THR A 2 8.22 -10.49 -23.60
C THR A 2 7.21 -9.41 -24.00
N LEU A 3 5.93 -9.63 -23.69
CA LEU A 3 4.98 -8.54 -23.45
C LEU A 3 3.66 -9.14 -22.94
N ASP A 4 3.48 -9.21 -21.63
CA ASP A 4 2.16 -9.05 -21.03
C ASP A 4 2.29 -8.14 -19.81
N ARG A 5 2.54 -6.86 -20.11
CA ARG A 5 2.36 -5.79 -19.13
C ARG A 5 1.01 -5.21 -19.45
N ALA A 6 0.00 -5.80 -18.80
CA ALA A 6 -1.41 -5.51 -18.94
C ALA A 6 -1.67 -4.03 -19.28
N ARG A 7 -2.37 -3.85 -20.41
CA ARG A 7 -3.04 -2.61 -20.76
C ARG A 7 -4.08 -2.31 -19.69
N ALA A 8 -3.70 -1.56 -18.66
CA ALA A 8 -4.66 -0.96 -17.75
C ALA A 8 -5.43 0.10 -18.53
N ASN A 9 -6.54 -0.30 -19.12
CA ASN A 9 -7.59 0.57 -19.64
C ASN A 9 -8.16 1.34 -18.43
N PRO A 10 -7.89 2.64 -18.24
CA PRO A 10 -8.43 3.36 -17.11
C PRO A 10 -9.88 3.70 -17.41
N LEU A 11 -10.81 2.89 -16.88
CA LEU A 11 -12.20 3.31 -16.81
C LEU A 11 -12.30 4.51 -15.85
N PRO A 12 -13.05 5.56 -16.20
CA PRO A 12 -13.10 6.80 -15.44
C PRO A 12 -13.98 6.64 -14.21
N SER A 13 -13.38 6.24 -13.10
CA SER A 13 -13.90 6.50 -11.75
C SER A 13 -12.76 6.52 -10.74
N SER A 14 -11.86 7.49 -10.91
CA SER A 14 -11.27 8.36 -9.88
C SER A 14 -11.00 7.82 -8.46
N LYS A 15 -10.64 6.55 -8.30
CA LYS A 15 -10.03 6.05 -7.07
C LYS A 15 -8.77 5.30 -7.46
N LEU A 16 -7.62 5.91 -7.14
CA LEU A 16 -6.35 5.21 -7.28
C LEU A 16 -6.43 3.94 -6.42
N PRO A 17 -5.94 2.79 -6.92
CA PRO A 17 -5.90 1.60 -6.11
C PRO A 17 -5.06 1.87 -4.85
N PRO A 18 -5.42 1.24 -3.71
CA PRO A 18 -4.67 1.34 -2.47
C PRO A 18 -3.20 0.96 -2.69
N LEU A 19 -2.32 1.47 -1.83
CA LEU A 19 -0.96 0.96 -1.70
C LEU A 19 -1.00 -0.46 -1.13
N GLU A 20 -0.31 -1.38 -1.78
CA GLU A 20 -0.12 -2.77 -1.33
C GLU A 20 1.35 -3.07 -1.07
N SER A 21 1.65 -3.89 -0.07
CA SER A 21 3.04 -4.30 0.18
C SER A 21 3.58 -5.11 -1.00
N GLY A 22 4.75 -4.72 -1.51
CA GLY A 22 5.38 -5.33 -2.69
C GLY A 22 5.13 -4.57 -3.99
N ASP A 23 4.23 -3.57 -4.01
CA ASP A 23 4.00 -2.73 -5.18
C ASP A 23 5.29 -2.01 -5.61
N ARG A 24 5.56 -1.97 -6.92
CA ARG A 24 6.72 -1.25 -7.47
C ARG A 24 6.29 0.08 -8.05
N LEU A 25 6.46 1.16 -7.28
CA LEU A 25 6.01 2.50 -7.65
C LEU A 25 7.17 3.50 -7.68
N ARG A 26 7.00 4.52 -8.52
CA ARG A 26 7.83 5.73 -8.43
C ARG A 26 7.31 6.60 -7.30
N ARG A 27 8.20 7.41 -6.72
CA ARG A 27 7.90 8.35 -5.62
C ARG A 27 6.61 9.15 -5.84
N ARG A 28 6.47 9.80 -7.00
CA ARG A 28 5.27 10.60 -7.34
C ARG A 28 3.96 9.80 -7.36
N GLU A 29 4.02 8.52 -7.75
CA GLU A 29 2.84 7.65 -7.77
C GLU A 29 2.48 7.18 -6.37
N PHE A 30 3.49 6.86 -5.56
CA PHE A 30 3.33 6.55 -4.14
C PHE A 30 2.70 7.72 -3.38
N GLU A 31 3.23 8.95 -3.53
CA GLU A 31 2.73 10.15 -2.88
C GLU A 31 1.25 10.39 -3.18
N ARG A 32 0.88 10.37 -4.47
CA ARG A 32 -0.50 10.58 -4.91
C ARG A 32 -1.47 9.52 -4.35
N ARG A 33 -1.03 8.26 -4.22
CA ARG A 33 -1.85 7.20 -3.62
C ARG A 33 -1.94 7.35 -2.10
N TYR A 34 -0.81 7.63 -1.45
CA TYR A 34 -0.71 7.81 0.00
C TYR A 34 -1.61 8.94 0.51
N GLU A 35 -1.64 10.08 -0.18
CA GLU A 35 -2.51 11.23 0.16
C GLU A 35 -4.00 10.88 0.15
N THR A 36 -4.41 9.94 -0.72
CA THR A 36 -5.82 9.52 -0.81
C THR A 36 -6.22 8.48 0.25
N MET A 37 -5.26 7.92 0.99
CA MET A 37 -5.47 6.84 1.95
C MET A 37 -5.59 7.37 3.39
N ALA A 38 -6.76 7.92 3.74
CA ALA A 38 -7.03 8.39 5.10
C ALA A 38 -6.92 7.31 6.21
N TYR A 39 -6.94 6.02 5.84
CA TYR A 39 -6.98 4.89 6.79
C TYR A 39 -5.65 4.15 6.97
N VAL A 40 -4.61 4.46 6.17
CA VAL A 40 -3.30 3.81 6.30
C VAL A 40 -2.51 4.51 7.40
N LYS A 41 -2.16 3.75 8.46
CA LYS A 41 -1.42 4.30 9.61
C LYS A 41 0.08 4.47 9.33
N LYS A 42 0.64 3.65 8.42
CA LYS A 42 2.04 3.74 8.00
C LYS A 42 2.24 3.01 6.67
N ALA A 43 2.78 3.69 5.65
CA ALA A 43 3.33 3.05 4.46
C ALA A 43 4.65 3.73 4.08
N GLU A 44 5.60 2.96 3.55
CA GLU A 44 6.96 3.39 3.24
C GLU A 44 7.33 2.95 1.83
N LEU A 45 8.06 3.79 1.10
CA LEU A 45 8.61 3.47 -0.21
C LEU A 45 10.13 3.28 -0.08
N ILE A 46 10.60 2.03 -0.18
CA ILE A 46 12.00 1.64 0.00
C ILE A 46 12.49 1.05 -1.33
N GLU A 47 13.50 1.68 -1.94
CA GLU A 47 14.06 1.26 -3.25
C GLU A 47 13.02 1.07 -4.37
N GLY A 48 11.93 1.84 -4.32
CA GLY A 48 10.83 1.74 -5.28
C GLY A 48 9.83 0.62 -4.98
N VAL A 49 9.95 -0.06 -3.85
CA VAL A 49 9.02 -1.07 -3.34
C VAL A 49 8.21 -0.49 -2.19
N VAL A 50 6.91 -0.67 -2.24
CA VAL A 50 5.96 -0.22 -1.21
C VAL A 50 5.93 -1.24 -0.07
N TYR A 51 5.95 -0.73 1.16
CA TYR A 51 5.74 -1.50 2.39
C TYR A 51 4.62 -0.85 3.18
N VAL A 52 3.47 -1.51 3.29
CA VAL A 52 2.37 -1.04 4.14
C VAL A 52 2.49 -1.72 5.49
N GLY A 53 2.65 -0.92 6.54
CA GLY A 53 2.63 -1.39 7.90
C GLY A 53 1.22 -1.89 8.23
N SER A 54 1.09 -3.18 8.53
CA SER A 54 -0.15 -3.70 9.10
C SER A 54 -0.45 -2.91 10.37
N PRO A 55 -1.70 -2.46 10.61
CA PRO A 55 -2.07 -1.92 11.90
C PRO A 55 -1.96 -3.06 12.90
N VAL A 56 -0.78 -3.24 13.49
CA VAL A 56 -0.58 -4.09 14.66
C VAL A 56 -1.38 -3.43 15.76
N ARG A 57 -2.67 -3.77 15.84
CA ARG A 57 -3.42 -3.63 17.07
C ARG A 57 -2.71 -4.59 18.02
N HIS A 58 -1.81 -4.05 18.84
CA HIS A 58 -1.41 -4.70 20.09
C HIS A 58 -2.67 -4.87 20.94
N ARG A 59 -3.55 -5.80 20.57
CA ARG A 59 -4.73 -6.16 21.33
C ARG A 59 -4.30 -7.30 22.25
N GLY A 60 -3.81 -6.88 23.42
CA GLY A 60 -3.73 -7.67 24.65
C GLY A 60 -3.32 -9.13 24.51
N GLN A 61 -2.03 -9.40 24.36
CA GLN A 61 -1.45 -10.61 24.94
C GLN A 61 -0.84 -10.23 26.28
N GLY A 62 -1.72 -9.99 27.24
CA GLY A 62 -1.39 -9.90 28.66
C GLY A 62 -2.42 -10.74 29.38
N ASN A 63 -2.44 -12.05 29.11
CA ASN A 63 -3.04 -13.00 30.04
C ASN A 63 -2.15 -12.94 31.28
N PRO A 64 -2.58 -12.38 32.44
CA PRO A 64 -1.79 -12.49 33.64
C PRO A 64 -1.83 -13.97 34.00
N HIS A 65 -0.74 -14.68 33.74
CA HIS A 65 -0.56 -16.00 34.34
C HIS A 65 -0.43 -15.75 35.85
N GLY A 66 -1.44 -16.23 36.58
CA GLY A 66 -1.42 -16.29 38.04
C GLY A 66 -0.40 -17.27 38.58
#